data_AF-A0A9Q0GPW5-F1
#
_entry.id   AF-A0A9Q0GPW5-F1
#
_cell.length_a   1.000
_cell.length_b   1.000
_cell.length_c   1.000
_cell.angle_alpha   90.00
_cell.angle_beta   90.00
_cell.angle_gamma   90.00
#
_symmetry.space_group_name_H-M   'P 1'
#
loop_
_entity.id
_entity.type
_entity.pdbx_description
1 polymer ?
#
loop_
_entity_poly.entity_id
_entity_poly.type
_entity_poly.pdbx_seq_one_letter_code
_entity_poly.pdbx_strand_id
1 'polypeptide(L)'
;MGDGCSLRHASNNININNSSNGYVETTTAKKKKSKNKSSSKKKKMTVEQTFAAKSVTEWAFLDSPSAPTASSVDDFGVPKSHTRFADKVVFELHSHTICSDGFLSPTALVERAHRNGVKVLALTDHDTMAGIPEALEAARKFGVRIIPGVEISTIFSPRGESGTEEPVHILAYYSSCGPSRFEELEKCLASIRDGRFLRAKNMISKLNNLKMPLKWENVAKIAGDGVAPGRLHVARAMVEAGHVENLKQAFNRYLYDGGPAYSTGSEALAEEAVQLICQTGGVAALAHPWALKNPLAVVRGLKAVGLHAMEVYRSDGKLAAFSDLADTYDLLKLGGSDYHGRRNHDESDLGSVNIPVLAQHDFLQIARPIWCNAIKDVLQSFAEEPSDASLERIARFGGKIRNLKCGSLSCGKDVIDRCLSSWLTNEERQTIDVETLRLKLSLTVINPGVEVSMTTT
;
A
#
# COMPACT_ATOMS: atom_id res chain seq x y z
N MET A 1 -40.34 -36.40 -56.94
CA MET A 1 -40.81 -36.55 -55.55
C MET A 1 -40.68 -35.16 -54.94
N GLY A 2 -41.60 -34.21 -55.14
CA GLY A 2 -43.00 -34.22 -54.68
C GLY A 2 -42.99 -33.98 -53.16
N ASP A 3 -43.52 -32.92 -52.54
CA ASP A 3 -44.46 -31.89 -52.95
C ASP A 3 -44.43 -30.69 -51.96
N GLY A 4 -44.91 -29.53 -52.43
CA GLY A 4 -45.65 -28.54 -51.64
C GLY A 4 -44.87 -27.40 -50.97
N CYS A 5 -45.31 -26.15 -50.93
CA CYS A 5 -46.42 -25.43 -51.55
C CYS A 5 -46.15 -23.93 -51.28
N SER A 6 -46.48 -23.07 -52.26
CA SER A 6 -46.35 -21.61 -52.23
C SER A 6 -47.66 -20.93 -51.80
N LEU A 7 -47.65 -19.59 -51.71
CA LEU A 7 -48.73 -18.59 -51.54
C LEU A 7 -48.89 -18.09 -50.08
N ARG A 8 -48.99 -16.80 -49.76
CA ARG A 8 -49.27 -15.56 -50.51
C ARG A 8 -48.87 -14.33 -49.68
N HIS A 9 -48.48 -13.27 -50.38
CA HIS A 9 -48.43 -11.89 -49.89
C HIS A 9 -49.82 -11.35 -49.50
N ALA A 10 -49.85 -10.47 -48.50
CA ALA A 10 -50.85 -9.40 -48.40
C ALA A 10 -50.14 -8.12 -47.93
N SER A 11 -50.00 -7.20 -48.88
CA SER A 11 -49.66 -5.79 -48.70
C SER A 11 -50.82 -5.06 -48.02
N ASN A 12 -50.53 -4.01 -47.25
CA ASN A 12 -51.42 -2.86 -47.15
C ASN A 12 -50.62 -1.57 -46.98
N ASN A 13 -50.49 -0.86 -48.10
CA ASN A 13 -50.19 0.56 -48.19
C ASN A 13 -51.52 1.33 -48.08
N ILE A 14 -51.58 2.34 -47.21
CA ILE A 14 -52.45 3.52 -47.37
C ILE A 14 -51.61 4.72 -46.91
N ASN A 15 -50.97 5.46 -47.81
CA ASN A 15 -51.44 6.59 -48.64
C ASN A 15 -51.21 7.97 -47.97
N ILE A 16 -50.10 8.59 -48.40
CA ILE A 16 -49.90 9.98 -48.86
C ILE A 16 -50.81 11.07 -48.27
N ASN A 17 -50.21 12.09 -47.63
CA ASN A 17 -50.47 13.47 -48.01
C ASN A 17 -49.30 14.42 -47.69
N ASN A 18 -48.96 15.18 -48.73
CA ASN A 18 -47.97 16.25 -48.79
C ASN A 18 -48.45 17.52 -48.06
N SER A 19 -47.46 18.40 -47.80
CA SER A 19 -47.53 19.86 -47.93
C SER A 19 -47.39 20.69 -46.65
N SER A 20 -46.34 21.52 -46.69
CA SER A 20 -46.35 22.98 -46.47
C SER A 20 -45.71 23.55 -45.20
N ASN A 21 -44.73 24.42 -45.48
CA ASN A 21 -44.19 25.47 -44.64
C ASN A 21 -45.27 26.35 -44.02
N GLY A 22 -45.05 26.81 -42.80
CA GLY A 22 -45.79 27.92 -42.22
C GLY A 22 -45.40 28.21 -40.78
N TYR A 23 -44.56 29.22 -40.58
CA TYR A 23 -44.33 29.88 -39.29
C TYR A 23 -45.65 30.36 -38.68
N VAL A 24 -45.93 29.99 -37.42
CA VAL A 24 -46.74 30.79 -36.48
C VAL A 24 -46.21 30.59 -35.07
N GLU A 25 -45.85 31.70 -34.40
CA GLU A 25 -45.53 31.78 -32.98
C GLU A 25 -46.71 31.36 -32.10
N THR A 26 -46.46 30.53 -31.09
CA THR A 26 -47.28 30.56 -29.87
C THR A 26 -46.42 30.29 -28.64
N THR A 27 -46.47 31.26 -27.74
CA THR A 27 -45.92 31.32 -26.38
C THR A 27 -46.34 30.15 -25.49
N THR A 28 -45.40 29.45 -24.84
CA THR A 28 -45.71 28.62 -23.66
C THR A 28 -44.59 28.59 -22.61
N ALA A 29 -44.89 29.23 -21.48
CA ALA A 29 -44.57 28.89 -20.08
C ALA A 29 -43.22 28.20 -19.74
N LYS A 30 -42.34 28.96 -19.09
CA LYS A 30 -41.22 28.46 -18.27
C LYS A 30 -41.73 27.60 -17.11
N LYS A 31 -41.65 26.26 -17.24
CA LYS A 31 -41.73 25.34 -16.08
C LYS A 31 -40.44 25.46 -15.25
N LYS A 32 -40.50 26.18 -14.13
CA LYS A 32 -39.51 26.09 -13.04
C LYS A 32 -39.49 24.65 -12.51
N LYS A 33 -38.44 23.88 -12.83
CA LYS A 33 -38.10 22.66 -12.09
C LYS A 33 -37.59 23.07 -10.70
N SER A 34 -38.40 22.87 -9.67
CA SER A 34 -37.95 22.97 -8.28
C SER A 34 -36.91 21.87 -8.03
N LYS A 35 -35.64 22.25 -7.87
CA LYS A 35 -34.61 21.37 -7.32
C LYS A 35 -34.97 21.10 -5.85
N ASN A 36 -35.51 19.92 -5.57
CA ASN A 36 -35.53 19.38 -4.21
C ASN A 36 -34.07 19.13 -3.81
N LYS A 37 -33.49 20.07 -3.05
CA LYS A 37 -32.28 19.83 -2.25
C LYS A 37 -32.68 18.82 -1.18
N SER A 38 -32.40 17.53 -1.38
CA SER A 38 -32.36 16.61 -0.25
C SER A 38 -31.14 17.00 0.60
N SER A 39 -31.41 17.64 1.73
CA SER A 39 -30.42 17.83 2.77
C SER A 39 -30.04 16.44 3.26
N SER A 40 -28.89 15.93 2.81
CA SER A 40 -28.33 14.68 3.31
C SER A 40 -28.01 14.88 4.79
N LYS A 41 -28.93 14.46 5.68
CA LYS A 41 -28.71 14.42 7.13
C LYS A 41 -27.48 13.55 7.34
N LYS A 42 -26.34 14.13 7.73
CA LYS A 42 -25.15 13.37 8.16
C LYS A 42 -25.62 12.38 9.24
N LYS A 43 -25.56 11.08 8.93
CA LYS A 43 -25.95 10.01 9.85
C LYS A 43 -25.07 10.14 11.10
N LYS A 44 -25.67 10.30 12.27
CA LYS A 44 -24.95 10.43 13.53
C LYS A 44 -24.19 9.11 13.78
N MET A 45 -22.92 9.20 14.13
CA MET A 45 -22.08 8.02 14.41
C MET A 45 -22.63 7.23 15.60
N THR A 46 -22.48 5.91 15.57
CA THR A 46 -22.77 5.06 16.74
C THR A 46 -21.73 5.29 17.85
N VAL A 47 -22.01 4.83 19.06
CA VAL A 47 -21.06 4.90 20.20
C VAL A 47 -19.76 4.17 19.85
N GLU A 48 -19.89 2.97 19.28
CA GLU A 48 -18.77 2.16 18.81
C GLU A 48 -17.94 2.88 17.74
N GLN A 49 -18.59 3.46 16.73
CA GLN A 49 -17.90 4.23 15.69
C GLN A 49 -17.18 5.46 16.26
N THR A 50 -17.75 6.09 17.29
CA THR A 50 -17.15 7.24 17.96
C THR A 50 -15.92 6.83 18.75
N PHE A 51 -15.99 5.71 19.48
CA PHE A 51 -14.86 5.12 20.18
C PHE A 51 -13.73 4.73 19.20
N ALA A 52 -14.08 3.99 18.14
CA ALA A 52 -13.15 3.61 17.08
C ALA A 52 -12.48 4.84 16.45
N ALA A 53 -13.24 5.88 16.12
CA ALA A 53 -12.69 7.11 15.55
C ALA A 53 -11.71 7.81 16.49
N LYS A 54 -12.02 7.85 17.79
CA LYS A 54 -11.12 8.41 18.80
C LYS A 54 -9.81 7.62 18.85
N SER A 55 -9.89 6.30 18.98
CA SER A 55 -8.72 5.42 19.04
C SER A 55 -7.84 5.53 17.79
N VAL A 56 -8.45 5.48 16.60
CA VAL A 56 -7.74 5.65 15.31
C VAL A 56 -7.07 7.02 15.21
N THR A 57 -7.75 8.08 15.66
CA THR A 57 -7.21 9.45 15.62
C THR A 57 -6.03 9.60 16.59
N GLU A 58 -6.17 9.13 17.82
CA GLU A 58 -5.10 9.16 18.81
C GLU A 58 -3.85 8.44 18.30
N TRP A 59 -4.03 7.24 17.72
CA TRP A 59 -2.92 6.49 17.12
C TRP A 59 -2.29 7.22 15.93
N ALA A 60 -3.10 7.72 14.99
CA ALA A 60 -2.59 8.39 13.78
C ALA A 60 -1.70 9.60 14.12
N PHE A 61 -2.00 10.30 15.22
CA PHE A 61 -1.30 11.53 15.62
C PHE A 61 -0.37 11.39 16.84
N LEU A 62 0.04 10.18 17.24
CA LEU A 62 0.93 9.92 18.40
C LEU A 62 2.17 10.82 18.47
N ASP A 63 2.74 11.20 17.32
CA ASP A 63 3.99 11.97 17.20
C ASP A 63 3.83 13.49 17.22
N SER A 64 2.61 14.02 17.28
CA SER A 64 2.35 15.46 17.20
C SER A 64 2.65 16.13 18.54
N PRO A 65 3.52 17.17 18.61
CA PRO A 65 3.84 17.89 19.85
C PRO A 65 2.69 18.75 20.42
N SER A 66 1.44 18.46 20.06
CA SER A 66 0.27 19.16 20.55
C SER A 66 -0.94 18.22 20.53
N ALA A 67 -1.16 17.50 21.63
CA ALA A 67 -2.53 17.45 22.12
C ALA A 67 -2.94 18.92 22.35
N PRO A 68 -4.11 19.38 21.89
CA PRO A 68 -4.54 20.74 22.19
C PRO A 68 -4.79 20.80 23.69
N THR A 69 -3.81 21.28 24.45
CA THR A 69 -4.08 21.88 25.74
C THR A 69 -5.05 23.02 25.48
N ALA A 70 -6.18 22.97 26.17
CA ALA A 70 -7.21 23.97 26.10
C ALA A 70 -6.71 25.30 26.69
N SER A 71 -5.90 26.06 25.94
CA SER A 71 -5.59 27.46 26.25
C SER A 71 -4.75 28.13 25.16
N SER A 72 -5.38 28.44 24.02
CA SER A 72 -4.96 29.60 23.22
C SER A 72 -6.19 30.46 22.93
N VAL A 73 -6.44 31.39 23.85
CA VAL A 73 -7.37 32.50 23.66
C VAL A 73 -6.67 33.56 22.81
N ASP A 74 -7.35 34.01 21.75
CA ASP A 74 -6.96 35.24 21.04
C ASP A 74 -7.36 36.46 21.87
N ASP A 75 -6.75 37.59 21.54
CA ASP A 75 -6.83 38.92 22.18
C ASP A 75 -8.25 39.55 22.24
N PHE A 76 -9.28 38.81 21.82
CA PHE A 76 -10.69 39.20 21.86
C PHE A 76 -11.58 38.26 22.70
N GLY A 77 -11.00 37.31 23.44
CA GLY A 77 -11.76 36.48 24.40
C GLY A 77 -12.80 35.55 23.77
N VAL A 78 -12.77 35.35 22.45
CA VAL A 78 -13.60 34.36 21.76
C VAL A 78 -12.83 33.03 21.72
N PRO A 79 -13.39 31.93 22.24
CA PRO A 79 -12.76 30.62 22.12
C PRO A 79 -12.57 30.30 20.64
N LYS A 80 -11.31 30.14 20.20
CA LYS A 80 -11.00 29.49 18.90
C LYS A 80 -11.47 28.04 18.98
N SER A 81 -12.74 27.80 18.62
CA SER A 81 -13.26 26.48 18.30
C SER A 81 -12.65 26.02 16.97
N HIS A 82 -11.37 25.69 16.99
CA HIS A 82 -10.67 25.06 15.87
C HIS A 82 -10.23 23.62 16.18
N THR A 83 -10.78 22.98 17.21
CA THR A 83 -10.79 21.52 17.30
C THR A 83 -12.04 20.98 16.64
N ARG A 84 -12.07 21.00 15.30
CA ARG A 84 -12.93 20.08 14.56
C ARG A 84 -12.40 18.67 14.84
N PHE A 85 -12.94 18.00 15.86
CA PHE A 85 -12.91 16.53 16.02
C PHE A 85 -13.67 15.82 14.88
N ALA A 86 -13.63 16.35 13.66
CA ALA A 86 -14.55 16.04 12.56
C ALA A 86 -13.85 15.86 11.22
N ASP A 87 -12.52 15.91 11.17
CA ASP A 87 -11.79 15.52 9.96
C ASP A 87 -11.50 14.02 10.06
N LYS A 88 -12.17 13.27 9.18
CA LYS A 88 -12.02 11.83 9.05
C LYS A 88 -10.54 11.48 8.79
N VAL A 89 -9.99 10.54 9.56
CA VAL A 89 -8.65 10.01 9.32
C VAL A 89 -8.69 9.12 8.07
N VAL A 90 -8.04 9.57 7.00
CA VAL A 90 -7.96 8.84 5.74
C VAL A 90 -6.70 7.98 5.74
N PHE A 91 -6.90 6.69 5.46
CA PHE A 91 -5.85 5.69 5.32
C PHE A 91 -5.66 5.40 3.83
N GLU A 92 -4.41 5.36 3.40
CA GLU A 92 -3.98 4.76 2.15
C GLU A 92 -3.07 3.59 2.49
N LEU A 93 -3.46 2.37 2.16
CA LEU A 93 -2.76 1.15 2.59
C LEU A 93 -2.06 0.41 1.44
N HIS A 94 -2.08 0.95 0.22
CA HIS A 94 -1.40 0.33 -0.92
C HIS A 94 -0.94 1.38 -1.92
N SER A 95 0.37 1.61 -1.99
CA SER A 95 0.96 2.61 -2.88
C SER A 95 2.42 2.32 -3.25
N HIS A 96 2.82 2.80 -4.42
CA HIS A 96 4.09 2.51 -5.08
C HIS A 96 4.87 3.77 -5.45
N THR A 97 6.19 3.67 -5.45
CA THR A 97 7.12 4.74 -5.82
C THR A 97 8.08 4.28 -6.92
N ILE A 98 8.94 5.19 -7.37
CA ILE A 98 10.06 4.86 -8.26
C ILE A 98 11.05 3.83 -7.68
N CYS A 99 10.98 3.50 -6.39
CA CYS A 99 11.79 2.42 -5.84
C CYS A 99 11.37 1.05 -6.36
N SER A 100 10.16 0.93 -6.91
CA SER A 100 9.70 -0.25 -7.64
C SER A 100 9.22 0.13 -9.04
N ASP A 101 7.91 0.28 -9.27
CA ASP A 101 7.35 0.58 -10.58
C ASP A 101 6.35 1.75 -10.59
N GLY A 102 6.34 2.56 -9.53
CA GLY A 102 5.67 3.85 -9.50
C GLY A 102 6.32 4.91 -10.41
N PHE A 103 5.77 6.11 -10.35
CA PHE A 103 6.23 7.29 -11.10
C PHE A 103 6.63 8.47 -10.20
N LEU A 104 6.25 8.43 -8.92
CA LEU A 104 6.61 9.46 -7.95
C LEU A 104 7.73 8.98 -7.04
N SER A 105 8.64 9.88 -6.65
CA SER A 105 9.57 9.59 -5.55
C SER A 105 8.79 9.38 -4.24
N PRO A 106 9.37 8.68 -3.26
CA PRO A 106 8.77 8.58 -1.92
C PRO A 106 8.37 9.95 -1.34
N THR A 107 9.21 10.98 -1.50
CA THR A 107 8.86 12.34 -1.07
C THR A 107 7.62 12.90 -1.79
N ALA A 108 7.58 12.80 -3.12
CA ALA A 108 6.48 13.33 -3.92
C ALA A 108 5.16 12.56 -3.67
N LEU A 109 5.25 11.26 -3.38
CA LEU A 109 4.12 10.43 -2.98
C LEU A 109 3.51 10.93 -1.67
N VAL A 110 4.35 11.16 -0.64
CA VAL A 110 3.90 11.68 0.66
C VAL A 110 3.28 13.06 0.54
N GLU A 111 3.88 13.96 -0.25
CA GLU A 111 3.31 15.28 -0.53
C GLU A 111 1.94 15.19 -1.20
N ARG A 112 1.77 14.27 -2.16
CA ARG A 112 0.48 14.05 -2.82
C ARG A 112 -0.56 13.48 -1.86
N ALA A 113 -0.19 12.50 -1.04
CA ALA A 113 -1.05 11.94 -0.01
C ALA A 113 -1.54 13.03 0.95
N HIS A 114 -0.65 13.89 1.43
CA HIS A 114 -0.99 15.04 2.27
C HIS A 114 -2.00 15.98 1.60
N ARG A 115 -1.77 16.35 0.33
CA ARG A 115 -2.70 17.21 -0.44
C ARG A 115 -4.09 16.59 -0.60
N ASN A 116 -4.17 15.26 -0.63
CA ASN A 116 -5.43 14.52 -0.70
C ASN A 116 -6.07 14.28 0.69
N GLY A 117 -5.47 14.80 1.77
CA GLY A 117 -5.98 14.65 3.13
C GLY A 117 -5.67 13.31 3.79
N VAL A 118 -4.81 12.48 3.18
CA VAL A 118 -4.33 11.23 3.78
C VAL A 118 -3.54 11.54 5.05
N LYS A 119 -3.85 10.82 6.12
CA LYS A 119 -3.18 10.95 7.44
C LYS A 119 -2.31 9.76 7.76
N VAL A 120 -2.63 8.59 7.19
CA VAL A 120 -1.87 7.35 7.34
C VAL A 120 -1.61 6.79 5.96
N LEU A 121 -0.35 6.61 5.60
CA LEU A 121 0.10 6.12 4.29
C LEU A 121 1.00 4.90 4.48
N ALA A 122 0.62 3.76 3.92
CA ALA A 122 1.52 2.63 3.75
C ALA A 122 2.26 2.75 2.41
N LEU A 123 3.59 2.73 2.48
CA LEU A 123 4.42 2.61 1.28
C LEU A 123 4.76 1.13 1.10
N THR A 124 4.34 0.56 -0.03
CA THR A 124 4.32 -0.90 -0.26
C THR A 124 4.95 -1.24 -1.62
N ASP A 125 6.09 -0.63 -1.93
CA ASP A 125 6.83 -0.90 -3.16
C ASP A 125 7.03 -2.41 -3.39
N HIS A 126 7.01 -2.84 -4.65
CA HIS A 126 7.23 -4.23 -4.99
C HIS A 126 8.62 -4.73 -4.58
N ASP A 127 8.63 -5.76 -3.73
CA ASP A 127 9.81 -6.52 -3.32
C ASP A 127 10.95 -5.66 -2.75
N THR A 128 10.67 -4.47 -2.21
CA THR A 128 11.70 -3.60 -1.62
C THR A 128 11.13 -2.64 -0.59
N MET A 129 11.92 -2.33 0.44
CA MET A 129 11.62 -1.29 1.43
C MET A 129 12.53 -0.06 1.27
N ALA A 130 13.23 0.07 0.13
CA ALA A 130 14.24 1.11 -0.08
C ALA A 130 13.68 2.54 0.00
N GLY A 131 12.40 2.75 -0.33
CA GLY A 131 11.75 4.06 -0.28
C GLY A 131 11.33 4.50 1.13
N ILE A 132 11.27 3.58 2.11
CA ILE A 132 10.74 3.86 3.46
C ILE A 132 11.51 4.98 4.17
N PRO A 133 12.86 5.01 4.20
CA PRO A 133 13.58 6.07 4.91
C PRO A 133 13.33 7.47 4.33
N GLU A 134 13.19 7.60 3.01
CA GLU A 134 12.86 8.87 2.36
C GLU A 134 11.41 9.28 2.68
N ALA A 135 10.46 8.33 2.59
CA ALA A 135 9.06 8.59 2.91
C ALA A 135 8.88 9.06 4.37
N LEU A 136 9.59 8.44 5.32
CA LEU A 136 9.58 8.84 6.73
C LEU A 136 10.08 10.27 6.93
N GLU A 137 11.14 10.67 6.21
CA GLU A 137 11.66 12.04 6.28
C GLU A 137 10.68 13.06 5.69
N ALA A 138 10.05 12.74 4.56
CA ALA A 138 9.02 13.59 3.96
C ALA A 138 7.79 13.72 4.88
N ALA A 139 7.37 12.60 5.49
CA ALA A 139 6.23 12.54 6.40
C ALA A 139 6.33 13.49 7.59
N ARG A 140 7.54 13.70 8.12
CA ARG A 140 7.79 14.69 9.18
C ARG A 140 7.41 16.11 8.78
N LYS A 141 7.59 16.47 7.50
CA LYS A 141 7.28 17.81 6.98
C LYS A 141 5.78 17.98 6.75
N PHE A 142 5.10 16.93 6.31
CA PHE A 142 3.70 16.98 5.89
C PHE A 142 2.70 16.48 6.95
N GLY A 143 3.16 15.96 8.09
CA GLY A 143 2.29 15.46 9.14
C GLY A 143 1.47 14.24 8.71
N VAL A 144 2.10 13.34 7.94
CA VAL A 144 1.51 12.06 7.51
C VAL A 144 2.21 10.94 8.29
N ARG A 145 1.47 9.99 8.86
CA ARG A 145 2.06 8.78 9.46
C ARG A 145 2.37 7.78 8.36
N ILE A 146 3.62 7.30 8.32
CA ILE A 146 4.01 6.19 7.44
C ILE A 146 3.83 4.88 8.17
N ILE A 147 3.19 3.91 7.51
CA ILE A 147 3.30 2.50 7.84
C ILE A 147 4.36 1.91 6.92
N PRO A 148 5.53 1.49 7.44
CA PRO A 148 6.50 0.74 6.64
C PRO A 148 5.87 -0.53 6.09
N GLY A 149 5.91 -0.72 4.77
CA GLY A 149 5.40 -1.92 4.14
C GLY A 149 6.17 -2.32 2.89
N VAL A 150 5.72 -3.43 2.30
CA VAL A 150 6.24 -3.98 1.05
C VAL A 150 5.13 -4.83 0.42
N GLU A 151 5.03 -4.81 -0.91
CA GLU A 151 4.21 -5.77 -1.66
C GLU A 151 5.12 -6.88 -2.19
N ILE A 152 5.01 -8.07 -1.61
CA ILE A 152 5.86 -9.22 -1.94
C ILE A 152 5.22 -10.00 -3.09
N SER A 153 5.99 -10.21 -4.15
CA SER A 153 5.62 -10.99 -5.31
C SER A 153 5.81 -12.46 -5.04
N THR A 154 4.75 -13.22 -5.18
CA THR A 154 4.73 -14.65 -4.85
C THR A 154 4.00 -15.44 -5.91
N ILE A 155 4.11 -16.76 -5.82
CA ILE A 155 3.31 -17.71 -6.58
C ILE A 155 2.49 -18.55 -5.60
N PHE A 156 1.23 -18.80 -5.94
CA PHE A 156 0.40 -19.76 -5.21
C PHE A 156 0.18 -21.00 -6.06
N SER A 157 0.47 -22.16 -5.47
CA SER A 157 0.32 -23.47 -6.10
C SER A 157 -0.60 -24.34 -5.22
N PRO A 158 -1.84 -24.62 -5.64
CA PRO A 158 -2.77 -25.41 -4.85
C PRO A 158 -2.20 -26.80 -4.56
N ARG A 159 -2.07 -27.19 -3.29
CA ARG A 159 -1.66 -28.56 -2.94
C ARG A 159 -2.74 -29.56 -3.38
N GLY A 160 -2.35 -30.53 -4.22
CA GLY A 160 -3.12 -31.77 -4.45
C GLY A 160 -4.14 -31.76 -5.58
N GLU A 161 -4.30 -30.67 -6.32
CA GLU A 161 -5.07 -30.64 -7.57
C GLU A 161 -4.17 -30.17 -8.72
N SER A 162 -4.50 -30.49 -9.97
CA SER A 162 -3.77 -30.02 -11.18
C SER A 162 -3.93 -28.51 -11.41
N GLY A 163 -4.00 -27.72 -10.34
CA GLY A 163 -4.16 -26.30 -10.36
C GLY A 163 -2.94 -25.65 -11.00
N THR A 164 -3.20 -24.77 -11.95
CA THR A 164 -2.16 -23.91 -12.52
C THR A 164 -1.66 -22.96 -11.45
N GLU A 165 -0.35 -22.85 -11.30
CA GLU A 165 0.27 -21.82 -10.47
C GLU A 165 -0.23 -20.44 -10.92
N GLU A 166 -0.53 -19.57 -9.96
CA GLU A 166 -0.93 -18.20 -10.25
C GLU A 166 -0.13 -17.17 -9.44
N PRO A 167 0.27 -16.03 -10.06
CA PRO A 167 0.90 -14.95 -9.33
C PRO A 167 -0.02 -14.38 -8.26
N VAL A 168 0.52 -14.22 -7.05
CA VAL A 168 -0.19 -13.65 -5.91
C VAL A 168 0.71 -12.59 -5.29
N HIS A 169 0.14 -11.48 -4.84
CA HIS A 169 0.87 -10.46 -4.11
C HIS A 169 0.41 -10.37 -2.66
N ILE A 170 1.38 -10.33 -1.74
CA ILE A 170 1.14 -10.25 -0.30
C ILE A 170 1.69 -8.93 0.20
N LEU A 171 0.82 -8.09 0.76
CA LEU A 171 1.20 -6.88 1.45
C LEU A 171 1.67 -7.23 2.86
N ALA A 172 2.77 -6.62 3.27
CA ALA A 172 3.28 -6.68 4.64
C ALA A 172 3.24 -5.29 5.26
N TYR A 173 2.68 -5.17 6.47
CA TYR A 173 2.64 -3.92 7.23
C TYR A 173 3.40 -4.05 8.54
N TYR A 174 4.45 -3.25 8.71
CA TYR A 174 5.32 -3.25 9.87
C TYR A 174 5.12 -2.02 10.75
N SER A 175 5.63 -2.11 11.97
CA SER A 175 5.67 -0.97 12.88
C SER A 175 6.66 0.09 12.38
N SER A 176 6.67 1.25 13.02
CA SER A 176 7.67 2.29 12.77
C SER A 176 9.12 1.88 13.08
N CYS A 177 9.39 0.75 13.75
CA CYS A 177 10.74 0.20 13.88
C CYS A 177 11.14 -0.72 12.72
N GLY A 178 10.23 -0.97 11.78
CA GLY A 178 10.42 -1.93 10.70
C GLY A 178 10.27 -3.39 11.16
N PRO A 179 10.69 -4.35 10.31
CA PRO A 179 10.66 -5.78 10.62
C PRO A 179 11.65 -6.15 11.73
N SER A 180 11.27 -7.05 12.64
CA SER A 180 12.16 -7.49 13.74
C SER A 180 13.36 -8.30 13.26
N ARG A 181 13.21 -9.03 12.16
CA ARG A 181 14.25 -9.82 11.49
C ARG A 181 14.49 -9.30 10.07
N PHE A 182 14.88 -8.03 9.98
CA PHE A 182 15.02 -7.32 8.70
C PHE A 182 15.92 -8.06 7.70
N GLU A 183 17.02 -8.66 8.15
CA GLU A 183 17.97 -9.36 7.28
C GLU A 183 17.36 -10.60 6.60
N GLU A 184 16.51 -11.34 7.30
CA GLU A 184 15.82 -12.51 6.75
C GLU A 184 14.79 -12.07 5.68
N LEU A 185 14.03 -11.01 5.97
CA LEU A 185 13.12 -10.41 5.01
C LEU A 185 13.89 -9.90 3.77
N GLU A 186 14.93 -9.09 3.98
CA GLU A 186 15.71 -8.50 2.91
C GLU A 186 16.37 -9.57 2.02
N LYS A 187 16.84 -10.67 2.60
CA LYS A 187 17.36 -11.81 1.82
C LYS A 187 16.30 -12.41 0.91
N CYS A 188 15.06 -12.59 1.40
CA CYS A 188 13.94 -13.06 0.60
C CYS A 188 13.63 -12.06 -0.53
N LEU A 189 13.47 -10.78 -0.20
CA LEU A 189 13.19 -9.72 -1.16
C LEU A 189 14.27 -9.59 -2.24
N ALA A 190 15.55 -9.68 -1.86
CA ALA A 190 16.68 -9.67 -2.78
C ALA A 190 16.62 -10.84 -3.77
N SER A 191 16.33 -12.06 -3.30
CA SER A 191 16.19 -13.23 -4.17
C SER A 191 15.06 -13.05 -5.19
N ILE A 192 13.94 -12.43 -4.80
CA ILE A 192 12.83 -12.16 -5.71
C ILE A 192 13.27 -11.13 -6.77
N ARG A 193 13.96 -10.06 -6.34
CA ARG A 193 14.49 -9.03 -7.25
C ARG A 193 15.50 -9.62 -8.25
N ASP A 194 16.39 -10.50 -7.83
CA ASP A 194 17.31 -11.22 -8.72
C ASP A 194 16.57 -12.03 -9.79
N GLY A 195 15.49 -12.71 -9.39
CA GLY A 195 14.57 -13.38 -10.30
C GLY A 195 13.92 -12.42 -11.30
N ARG A 196 13.53 -11.21 -10.86
CA ARG A 196 12.97 -10.17 -11.75
C ARG A 196 13.99 -9.71 -12.80
N PHE A 197 15.26 -9.52 -12.44
CA PHE A 197 16.31 -9.16 -13.41
C PHE A 197 16.45 -10.22 -14.51
N LEU A 198 16.47 -11.50 -14.14
CA LEU A 198 16.55 -12.60 -15.10
C LEU A 198 15.31 -12.66 -15.99
N ARG A 199 14.12 -12.54 -15.38
CA ARG A 199 12.84 -12.52 -16.09
C ARG A 199 12.78 -11.38 -17.11
N ALA A 200 13.23 -10.17 -16.75
CA ALA A 200 13.27 -9.03 -17.66
C ALA A 200 14.19 -9.26 -18.86
N LYS A 201 15.39 -9.83 -18.63
CA LYS A 201 16.30 -10.22 -19.72
C LYS A 201 15.66 -11.23 -20.67
N ASN A 202 14.93 -12.20 -20.12
CA ASN A 202 14.19 -13.19 -20.91
C ASN A 202 13.06 -12.56 -21.73
N MET A 203 12.29 -11.64 -21.14
CA MET A 203 11.24 -10.90 -21.87
C MET A 203 11.83 -10.10 -23.05
N ILE A 204 12.96 -9.42 -22.83
CA ILE A 204 13.67 -8.69 -23.89
C ILE A 204 14.13 -9.64 -25.00
N SER A 205 14.71 -10.78 -24.65
CA SER A 205 15.11 -11.80 -25.63
C SER A 205 13.93 -12.30 -26.48
N LYS A 206 12.78 -12.57 -25.85
CA LYS A 206 11.54 -12.95 -26.55
C LYS A 206 11.06 -11.84 -27.49
N LEU A 207 11.04 -10.58 -27.04
CA LEU A 207 10.66 -9.44 -27.88
C LEU A 207 11.60 -9.25 -29.08
N ASN A 208 12.91 -9.45 -28.89
CA ASN A 208 13.89 -9.40 -29.98
C ASN A 208 13.61 -10.48 -31.04
N ASN A 209 13.25 -11.69 -30.61
CA ASN A 209 12.85 -12.78 -31.52
C ASN A 209 11.56 -12.46 -32.27
N LEU A 210 10.64 -11.71 -31.65
CA LEU A 210 9.42 -11.18 -32.27
C LEU A 210 9.67 -9.96 -33.18
N LYS A 211 10.94 -9.65 -33.50
CA LYS A 211 11.34 -8.50 -34.34
C LYS A 211 10.98 -7.13 -33.72
N MET A 212 10.89 -7.07 -32.40
CA MET A 212 10.68 -5.84 -31.62
C MET A 212 11.93 -5.57 -30.76
N PRO A 213 13.06 -5.16 -31.37
CA PRO A 213 14.33 -5.08 -30.67
C PRO A 213 14.27 -4.09 -29.51
N LEU A 214 14.65 -4.56 -28.31
CA LEU A 214 14.86 -3.76 -27.11
C LEU A 214 16.24 -4.04 -26.53
N LYS A 215 16.86 -2.98 -26.02
CA LYS A 215 18.15 -3.02 -25.33
C LYS A 215 17.94 -3.06 -23.82
N TRP A 216 18.78 -3.83 -23.13
CA TRP A 216 18.75 -3.92 -21.66
C TRP A 216 18.90 -2.54 -21.02
N GLU A 217 19.79 -1.73 -21.55
CA GLU A 217 20.14 -0.40 -21.03
C GLU A 217 18.92 0.53 -21.02
N ASN A 218 18.03 0.41 -22.00
CA ASN A 218 16.81 1.21 -22.06
C ASN A 218 15.83 0.82 -20.95
N VAL A 219 15.64 -0.49 -20.73
CA VAL A 219 14.76 -1.01 -19.67
C VAL A 219 15.33 -0.65 -18.29
N ALA A 220 16.63 -0.84 -18.08
CA ALA A 220 17.31 -0.50 -16.83
C ALA A 220 17.24 1.01 -16.54
N LYS A 221 17.42 1.86 -17.56
CA LYS A 221 17.28 3.32 -17.42
C LYS A 221 15.87 3.73 -16.99
N ILE A 222 14.84 3.08 -17.54
CA ILE A 222 13.43 3.36 -17.19
C ILE A 222 13.10 2.87 -15.78
N ALA A 223 13.64 1.73 -15.36
CA ALA A 223 13.46 1.22 -14.01
C ALA A 223 14.12 2.13 -12.97
N GLY A 224 15.31 2.66 -13.28
CA GLY A 224 16.10 3.45 -12.37
C GLY A 224 17.21 2.63 -11.71
N ASP A 225 18.16 3.33 -11.09
CA ASP A 225 19.32 2.69 -10.49
C ASP A 225 18.94 1.85 -9.27
N GLY A 226 19.47 0.63 -9.18
CA GLY A 226 19.14 -0.34 -8.14
C GLY A 226 17.71 -0.94 -8.19
N VAL A 227 16.89 -0.57 -9.18
CA VAL A 227 15.49 -1.05 -9.29
C VAL A 227 15.41 -2.29 -10.17
N ALA A 228 14.79 -3.35 -9.65
CA ALA A 228 14.61 -4.61 -10.38
C ALA A 228 13.48 -4.50 -11.43
N PRO A 229 13.76 -4.63 -12.74
CA PRO A 229 12.75 -4.35 -13.75
C PRO A 229 11.59 -5.35 -13.77
N GLY A 230 10.39 -4.89 -13.42
CA GLY A 230 9.13 -5.59 -13.69
C GLY A 230 8.62 -5.51 -15.14
N ARG A 231 7.49 -6.18 -15.41
CA ARG A 231 6.79 -6.13 -16.71
C ARG A 231 6.43 -4.72 -17.12
N LEU A 232 6.08 -3.86 -16.16
CA LEU A 232 5.73 -2.46 -16.42
C LEU A 232 6.90 -1.67 -17.04
N HIS A 233 8.13 -1.89 -16.59
CA HIS A 233 9.32 -1.24 -17.17
C HIS A 233 9.60 -1.71 -18.60
N VAL A 234 9.43 -3.01 -18.87
CA VAL A 234 9.53 -3.54 -20.24
C VAL A 234 8.42 -2.94 -21.12
N ALA A 235 7.19 -2.87 -20.63
CA ALA A 235 6.08 -2.23 -21.35
C ALA A 235 6.37 -0.76 -21.66
N ARG A 236 6.92 0.01 -20.70
CA ARG A 236 7.35 1.39 -20.93
C ARG A 236 8.44 1.47 -21.99
N ALA A 237 9.44 0.58 -21.95
CA ALA A 237 10.48 0.52 -22.97
C ALA A 237 9.93 0.19 -24.37
N MET A 238 8.91 -0.66 -24.46
CA MET A 238 8.21 -0.95 -25.72
C MET A 238 7.51 0.31 -26.26
N VAL A 239 6.87 1.10 -25.40
CA VAL A 239 6.23 2.37 -25.78
C VAL A 239 7.29 3.38 -26.24
N GLU A 240 8.36 3.59 -25.46
CA GLU A 240 9.43 4.53 -25.82
C GLU A 240 10.15 4.16 -27.12
N ALA A 241 10.27 2.87 -27.41
CA ALA A 241 10.84 2.36 -28.65
C ALA A 241 9.89 2.44 -29.86
N GLY A 242 8.63 2.86 -29.67
CA GLY A 242 7.62 2.96 -30.73
C GLY A 242 7.06 1.62 -31.18
N HIS A 243 7.28 0.55 -30.41
CA HIS A 243 6.81 -0.80 -30.75
C HIS A 243 5.32 -1.02 -30.42
N VAL A 244 4.78 -0.22 -29.50
CA VAL A 244 3.38 -0.21 -29.08
C VAL A 244 2.95 1.23 -28.75
N GLU A 245 1.68 1.54 -28.94
CA GLU A 245 1.10 2.88 -28.74
C GLU A 245 0.98 3.27 -27.27
N ASN A 246 0.74 2.28 -26.39
CA ASN A 246 0.51 2.51 -24.97
C ASN A 246 0.73 1.23 -24.14
N LEU A 247 0.77 1.39 -22.82
CA LEU A 247 0.96 0.29 -21.87
C LEU A 247 -0.12 -0.80 -22.00
N LYS A 248 -1.38 -0.42 -22.23
CA LYS A 248 -2.49 -1.36 -22.38
C LYS A 248 -2.25 -2.29 -23.57
N GLN A 249 -1.77 -1.76 -24.70
CA GLN A 249 -1.40 -2.58 -25.85
C GLN A 249 -0.23 -3.53 -25.54
N ALA A 250 0.80 -3.05 -24.81
CA ALA A 250 1.93 -3.87 -24.39
C ALA A 250 1.48 -5.10 -23.58
N PHE A 251 0.66 -4.88 -22.55
CA PHE A 251 0.13 -5.96 -21.71
C PHE A 251 -0.81 -6.87 -22.49
N ASN A 252 -1.80 -6.33 -23.21
CA ASN A 252 -2.82 -7.16 -23.87
C ASN A 252 -2.27 -8.03 -25.01
N ARG A 253 -1.20 -7.61 -25.70
CA ARG A 253 -0.68 -8.33 -26.87
C ARG A 253 0.55 -9.18 -26.58
N TYR A 254 1.40 -8.75 -25.64
CA TYR A 254 2.74 -9.33 -25.50
C TYR A 254 3.06 -9.81 -24.07
N LEU A 255 2.67 -9.04 -23.06
CA LEU A 255 3.15 -9.22 -21.67
C LEU A 255 2.11 -9.78 -20.69
N TYR A 256 0.90 -10.13 -21.15
CA TYR A 256 -0.11 -10.83 -20.35
C TYR A 256 0.37 -12.21 -19.93
N ASP A 257 -0.25 -12.81 -18.91
CA ASP A 257 0.14 -14.13 -18.41
C ASP A 257 0.00 -15.21 -19.49
N GLY A 258 1.11 -15.87 -19.82
CA GLY A 258 1.19 -16.83 -20.93
C GLY A 258 1.35 -16.18 -22.32
N GLY A 259 1.53 -14.86 -22.39
CA GLY A 259 1.70 -14.13 -23.64
C GLY A 259 3.05 -14.35 -24.35
N PRO A 260 3.19 -13.88 -25.60
CA PRO A 260 4.37 -14.16 -26.43
C PRO A 260 5.72 -13.73 -25.83
N ALA A 261 5.73 -12.62 -25.10
CA ALA A 261 6.92 -12.09 -24.44
C ALA A 261 6.93 -12.35 -22.93
N TYR A 262 5.88 -12.97 -22.38
CA TYR A 262 5.79 -13.27 -20.96
C TYR A 262 6.89 -14.26 -20.55
N SER A 263 7.50 -14.03 -19.39
CA SER A 263 8.44 -14.96 -18.76
C SER A 263 8.04 -15.09 -17.31
N THR A 264 8.09 -16.31 -16.78
CA THR A 264 8.00 -16.58 -15.34
C THR A 264 9.37 -16.38 -14.69
N GLY A 265 9.37 -16.15 -13.38
CA GLY A 265 10.56 -16.13 -12.54
C GLY A 265 10.57 -17.32 -11.58
N SER A 266 11.50 -17.27 -10.62
CA SER A 266 11.47 -18.09 -9.41
C SER A 266 10.91 -17.23 -8.29
N GLU A 267 9.59 -16.99 -8.32
CA GLU A 267 8.89 -16.31 -7.24
C GLU A 267 8.82 -17.20 -5.98
N ALA A 268 8.83 -16.59 -4.79
CA ALA A 268 8.65 -17.31 -3.54
C ALA A 268 7.23 -17.86 -3.42
N LEU A 269 7.04 -18.96 -2.69
CA LEU A 269 5.70 -19.47 -2.40
C LEU A 269 4.94 -18.46 -1.53
N ALA A 270 3.68 -18.22 -1.87
CA ALA A 270 2.83 -17.26 -1.17
C ALA A 270 2.68 -17.62 0.32
N GLU A 271 2.60 -18.92 0.63
CA GLU A 271 2.55 -19.40 2.00
C GLU A 271 3.82 -19.10 2.80
N GLU A 272 4.99 -19.26 2.18
CA GLU A 272 6.28 -18.97 2.82
C GLU A 272 6.44 -17.47 3.08
N ALA A 273 5.99 -16.63 2.15
CA ALA A 273 5.98 -15.18 2.33
C ALA A 273 5.08 -14.76 3.50
N VAL A 274 3.86 -15.31 3.61
CA VAL A 274 2.96 -15.03 4.73
C VAL A 274 3.60 -15.44 6.06
N GLN A 275 4.22 -16.62 6.13
CA GLN A 275 4.91 -17.08 7.34
C GLN A 275 6.08 -16.17 7.70
N LEU A 276 6.88 -15.76 6.72
CA LEU A 276 8.01 -14.85 6.93
C LEU A 276 7.53 -13.48 7.44
N ILE A 277 6.44 -12.94 6.89
CA ILE A 277 5.84 -11.69 7.39
C ILE A 277 5.44 -11.83 8.86
N CYS A 278 4.81 -12.95 9.24
CA CYS A 278 4.42 -13.21 10.62
C CYS A 278 5.65 -13.30 11.55
N GLN A 279 6.69 -14.02 11.13
CA GLN A 279 7.93 -14.20 11.91
C GLN A 279 8.74 -12.91 12.07
N THR A 280 8.61 -11.99 11.11
CA THR A 280 9.30 -10.69 11.10
C THR A 280 8.47 -9.59 11.78
N GLY A 281 7.32 -9.93 12.38
CA GLY A 281 6.51 -8.98 13.15
C GLY A 281 5.64 -8.05 12.31
N GLY A 282 5.22 -8.50 11.13
CA GLY A 282 4.32 -7.77 10.24
C GLY A 282 2.90 -8.33 10.19
N VAL A 283 1.97 -7.51 9.70
CA VAL A 283 0.61 -7.95 9.32
C VAL A 283 0.60 -8.32 7.85
N ALA A 284 0.25 -9.57 7.54
CA ALA A 284 0.13 -10.08 6.17
C ALA A 284 -1.27 -9.88 5.61
N ALA A 285 -1.38 -9.25 4.44
CA ALA A 285 -2.64 -9.01 3.74
C ALA A 285 -2.59 -9.44 2.27
N LEU A 286 -3.66 -10.06 1.77
CA LEU A 286 -3.78 -10.40 0.34
C LEU A 286 -4.13 -9.15 -0.47
N ALA A 287 -3.27 -8.80 -1.42
CA ALA A 287 -3.50 -7.67 -2.33
C ALA A 287 -4.49 -8.04 -3.45
N HIS A 288 -5.30 -7.06 -3.87
CA HIS A 288 -6.17 -7.06 -5.05
C HIS A 288 -6.71 -8.44 -5.47
N PRO A 289 -7.44 -9.17 -4.59
CA PRO A 289 -7.87 -10.54 -4.84
C PRO A 289 -8.80 -10.71 -6.07
N TRP A 290 -9.36 -9.62 -6.58
CA TRP A 290 -10.12 -9.57 -7.83
C TRP A 290 -9.27 -9.80 -9.10
N ALA A 291 -7.94 -9.74 -9.01
CA ALA A 291 -7.04 -10.08 -10.11
C ALA A 291 -6.74 -11.59 -10.20
N LEU A 292 -7.11 -12.36 -9.17
CA LEU A 292 -6.82 -13.79 -9.08
C LEU A 292 -7.78 -14.63 -9.92
N LYS A 293 -7.29 -15.77 -10.41
CA LYS A 293 -8.09 -16.78 -11.10
C LYS A 293 -8.93 -17.58 -10.11
N ASN A 294 -8.36 -17.97 -8.97
CA ASN A 294 -9.05 -18.73 -7.94
C ASN A 294 -8.86 -18.12 -6.53
N PRO A 295 -9.51 -16.98 -6.24
CA PRO A 295 -9.36 -16.30 -4.96
C PRO A 295 -9.77 -17.15 -3.75
N LEU A 296 -10.77 -18.04 -3.88
CA LEU A 296 -11.21 -18.91 -2.78
C LEU A 296 -10.10 -19.88 -2.35
N ALA A 297 -9.44 -20.54 -3.32
CA ALA A 297 -8.36 -21.49 -3.01
C ALA A 297 -7.16 -20.79 -2.38
N VAL A 298 -6.77 -19.64 -2.93
CA VAL A 298 -5.67 -18.80 -2.40
C VAL A 298 -5.97 -18.39 -0.96
N VAL A 299 -7.14 -17.80 -0.71
CA VAL A 299 -7.52 -17.31 0.63
C VAL A 299 -7.54 -18.43 1.67
N ARG A 300 -8.11 -19.58 1.31
CA ARG A 300 -8.13 -20.76 2.18
C ARG A 300 -6.70 -21.24 2.52
N GLY A 301 -5.83 -21.32 1.53
CA GLY A 301 -4.43 -21.75 1.70
C GLY A 301 -3.64 -20.77 2.57
N LEU A 302 -3.74 -19.48 2.27
CA LEU A 302 -3.01 -18.44 3.00
C LEU A 302 -3.54 -18.23 4.43
N LYS A 303 -4.86 -18.35 4.66
CA LYS A 303 -5.42 -18.31 6.02
C LYS A 303 -4.82 -19.40 6.92
N ALA A 304 -4.63 -20.61 6.38
CA ALA A 304 -4.08 -21.73 7.13
C ALA A 304 -2.63 -21.49 7.62
N VAL A 305 -1.91 -20.54 7.04
CA VAL A 305 -0.52 -20.21 7.38
C VAL A 305 -0.34 -18.83 8.01
N GLY A 306 -1.43 -18.15 8.37
CA GLY A 306 -1.36 -16.89 9.14
C GLY A 306 -1.72 -15.62 8.38
N LEU A 307 -2.47 -15.69 7.27
CA LEU A 307 -3.00 -14.48 6.63
C LEU A 307 -3.94 -13.74 7.59
N HIS A 308 -3.73 -12.43 7.75
CA HIS A 308 -4.50 -11.59 8.69
C HIS A 308 -5.62 -10.82 7.99
N ALA A 309 -5.39 -10.41 6.75
CA ALA A 309 -6.26 -9.46 6.06
C ALA A 309 -6.33 -9.71 4.54
N MET A 310 -7.26 -9.05 3.88
CA MET A 310 -7.29 -8.92 2.43
C MET A 310 -7.86 -7.57 2.00
N GLU A 311 -7.52 -7.15 0.79
CA GLU A 311 -8.16 -5.99 0.17
C GLU A 311 -9.60 -6.32 -0.26
N VAL A 312 -10.53 -5.49 0.20
CA VAL A 312 -11.97 -5.58 -0.08
C VAL A 312 -12.53 -4.23 -0.54
N TYR A 313 -11.93 -3.13 -0.08
CA TYR A 313 -12.30 -1.77 -0.44
C TYR A 313 -11.49 -1.28 -1.63
N ARG A 314 -12.19 -0.67 -2.59
CA ARG A 314 -11.65 0.02 -3.77
C ARG A 314 -12.24 1.42 -3.87
N SER A 315 -11.78 2.21 -4.83
CA SER A 315 -12.30 3.56 -5.10
C SER A 315 -13.77 3.56 -5.56
N ASP A 316 -14.19 2.51 -6.26
CA ASP A 316 -15.57 2.26 -6.71
C ASP A 316 -16.47 1.63 -5.63
N GLY A 317 -15.92 1.32 -4.46
CA GLY A 317 -16.66 0.90 -3.27
C GLY A 317 -16.19 -0.41 -2.67
N LYS A 318 -17.07 -1.03 -1.88
CA LYS A 318 -16.82 -2.33 -1.24
C LYS A 318 -17.29 -3.45 -2.15
N LEU A 319 -16.41 -4.41 -2.45
CA LEU A 319 -16.80 -5.59 -3.23
C LEU A 319 -17.47 -6.63 -2.32
N ALA A 320 -18.77 -6.89 -2.54
CA ALA A 320 -19.57 -7.78 -1.69
C ALA A 320 -18.97 -9.20 -1.61
N ALA A 321 -18.63 -9.81 -2.76
CA ALA A 321 -18.08 -11.16 -2.79
C ALA A 321 -16.78 -11.33 -1.97
N PHE A 322 -15.87 -10.34 -2.01
CA PHE A 322 -14.64 -10.37 -1.22
C PHE A 322 -14.88 -10.00 0.25
N SER A 323 -15.89 -9.17 0.55
CA SER A 323 -16.33 -8.93 1.91
C SER A 323 -16.83 -10.22 2.57
N ASP A 324 -17.67 -10.97 1.86
CA ASP A 324 -18.26 -12.21 2.38
C ASP A 324 -17.19 -13.31 2.51
N LEU A 325 -16.23 -13.35 1.57
CA LEU A 325 -15.07 -14.23 1.66
C LEU A 325 -14.19 -13.89 2.86
N ALA A 326 -13.93 -12.60 3.10
CA ALA A 326 -13.20 -12.16 4.29
C ALA A 326 -13.92 -12.54 5.58
N ASP A 327 -15.24 -12.37 5.65
CA ASP A 327 -16.05 -12.77 6.81
C ASP A 327 -16.00 -14.28 7.04
N THR A 328 -16.06 -15.08 5.98
CA THR A 328 -16.02 -16.55 6.04
C THR A 328 -14.72 -17.07 6.64
N TYR A 329 -13.60 -16.41 6.36
CA TYR A 329 -12.27 -16.81 6.83
C TYR A 329 -11.75 -15.96 8.00
N ASP A 330 -12.60 -15.12 8.60
CA ASP A 330 -12.23 -14.23 9.70
C ASP A 330 -10.98 -13.40 9.37
N LEU A 331 -11.05 -12.68 8.25
CA LEU A 331 -9.99 -11.81 7.73
C LEU A 331 -10.40 -10.35 7.84
N LEU A 332 -9.44 -9.51 8.21
CA LEU A 332 -9.62 -8.06 8.20
C LEU A 332 -9.86 -7.56 6.78
N LYS A 333 -10.76 -6.58 6.66
CA LYS A 333 -11.13 -5.96 5.39
C LYS A 333 -10.38 -4.65 5.22
N LEU A 334 -9.36 -4.66 4.37
CA LEU A 334 -8.53 -3.48 4.08
C LEU A 334 -8.80 -2.97 2.66
N GLY A 335 -8.07 -1.93 2.27
CA GLY A 335 -8.03 -1.47 0.89
C GLY A 335 -7.02 -0.34 0.73
N GLY A 336 -6.46 -0.24 -0.46
CA GLY A 336 -5.67 0.88 -0.90
C GLY A 336 -5.93 1.14 -2.38
N SER A 337 -5.39 2.25 -2.88
CA SER A 337 -5.60 2.67 -4.27
C SER A 337 -4.75 1.88 -5.26
N ASP A 338 -3.72 1.16 -4.79
CA ASP A 338 -2.68 0.56 -5.62
C ASP A 338 -2.04 1.63 -6.54
N TYR A 339 -1.78 2.81 -5.96
CA TYR A 339 -1.40 4.00 -6.69
C TYR A 339 0.06 3.93 -7.15
N HIS A 340 0.28 4.07 -8.46
CA HIS A 340 1.60 4.16 -9.08
C HIS A 340 1.90 5.58 -9.59
N GLY A 341 0.91 6.47 -9.70
CA GLY A 341 1.09 7.82 -10.25
C GLY A 341 1.15 7.86 -11.77
N ARG A 342 0.41 6.97 -12.43
CA ARG A 342 0.23 6.93 -13.88
C ARG A 342 -0.42 8.25 -14.32
N ARG A 343 0.10 8.88 -15.36
CA ARG A 343 -0.44 10.16 -15.90
C ARG A 343 -1.82 10.04 -16.58
N ASN A 344 -2.45 8.87 -16.50
CA ASN A 344 -3.71 8.55 -17.19
C ASN A 344 -4.89 8.60 -16.19
N HIS A 345 -6.08 8.96 -16.68
CA HIS A 345 -7.27 9.21 -15.87
C HIS A 345 -7.93 7.95 -15.24
N ASP A 346 -7.40 6.75 -15.49
CA ASP A 346 -8.02 5.48 -15.07
C ASP A 346 -7.47 4.93 -13.74
N GLU A 347 -6.48 5.58 -13.13
CA GLU A 347 -5.92 5.16 -11.83
C GLU A 347 -6.64 5.87 -10.68
N SER A 348 -6.88 5.13 -9.59
CA SER A 348 -7.46 5.67 -8.36
C SER A 348 -6.41 6.50 -7.62
N ASP A 349 -6.72 7.73 -7.26
CA ASP A 349 -5.76 8.60 -6.57
C ASP A 349 -5.59 8.20 -5.09
N LEU A 350 -4.50 8.63 -4.47
CA LEU A 350 -4.18 8.37 -3.06
C LEU A 350 -5.31 8.84 -2.15
N GLY A 351 -5.75 7.97 -1.24
CA GLY A 351 -6.83 8.26 -0.28
C GLY A 351 -8.23 8.26 -0.87
N SER A 352 -8.40 7.89 -2.14
CA SER A 352 -9.73 7.74 -2.77
C SER A 352 -10.51 6.53 -2.24
N VAL A 353 -9.81 5.52 -1.72
CA VAL A 353 -10.42 4.32 -1.15
C VAL A 353 -10.96 4.60 0.26
N ASN A 354 -12.28 4.46 0.40
CA ASN A 354 -12.95 4.72 1.67
C ASN A 354 -12.94 3.47 2.57
N ILE A 355 -11.96 3.38 3.46
CA ILE A 355 -11.95 2.38 4.54
C ILE A 355 -12.85 2.87 5.69
N PRO A 356 -13.87 2.12 6.12
CA PRO A 356 -14.69 2.48 7.28
C PRO A 356 -13.87 2.53 8.56
N VAL A 357 -14.24 3.44 9.47
CA VAL A 357 -13.50 3.63 10.73
C VAL A 357 -13.43 2.39 11.61
N LEU A 358 -14.45 1.53 11.57
CA LEU A 358 -14.43 0.25 12.28
C LEU A 358 -13.36 -0.68 11.70
N ALA A 359 -13.26 -0.80 10.37
CA ALA A 359 -12.21 -1.59 9.74
C ALA A 359 -10.79 -1.04 9.99
N GLN A 360 -10.64 0.29 10.05
CA GLN A 360 -9.38 0.92 10.48
C GLN A 360 -9.04 0.57 11.93
N HIS A 361 -10.03 0.57 12.82
CA HIS A 361 -9.86 0.21 14.22
C HIS A 361 -9.54 -1.28 14.40
N ASP A 362 -10.26 -2.17 13.73
CA ASP A 362 -10.02 -3.63 13.76
C ASP A 362 -8.62 -3.97 13.25
N PHE A 363 -8.17 -3.27 12.20
CA PHE A 363 -6.79 -3.36 11.74
C PHE A 363 -5.80 -3.03 12.85
N LEU A 364 -5.98 -1.92 13.57
CA LEU A 364 -5.10 -1.55 14.67
C LEU A 364 -5.19 -2.51 15.87
N GLN A 365 -6.35 -3.08 16.17
CA GLN A 365 -6.50 -4.08 17.23
C GLN A 365 -5.64 -5.33 16.99
N ILE A 366 -5.47 -5.74 15.73
CA ILE A 366 -4.59 -6.86 15.36
C ILE A 366 -3.14 -6.39 15.18
N ALA A 367 -2.92 -5.26 14.52
CA ALA A 367 -1.58 -4.79 14.16
C ALA A 367 -0.77 -4.35 15.38
N ARG A 368 -1.39 -3.65 16.35
CA ARG A 368 -0.67 -3.08 17.50
C ARG A 368 0.01 -4.13 18.36
N PRO A 369 -0.64 -5.22 18.81
CA PRO A 369 0.05 -6.27 19.56
C PRO A 369 1.22 -6.90 18.80
N ILE A 370 1.06 -7.17 17.50
CA ILE A 370 2.11 -7.73 16.64
C ILE A 370 3.30 -6.77 16.58
N TRP A 371 3.04 -5.50 16.30
CA TRP A 371 4.05 -4.46 16.23
C TRP A 371 4.75 -4.21 17.57
N CYS A 372 4.03 -4.25 18.68
CA CYS A 372 4.58 -4.13 20.02
C CYS A 372 5.57 -5.26 20.32
N ASN A 373 5.23 -6.51 19.97
CA ASN A 373 6.14 -7.65 20.12
C ASN A 373 7.38 -7.49 19.22
N ALA A 374 7.21 -7.08 17.96
CA ALA A 374 8.32 -6.81 17.06
C ALA A 374 9.27 -5.72 17.59
N ILE A 375 8.72 -4.65 18.18
CA ILE A 375 9.51 -3.58 18.83
C ILE A 375 10.30 -4.15 20.01
N LYS A 376 9.67 -4.99 20.84
CA LYS A 376 10.35 -5.64 21.97
C LYS A 376 11.51 -6.51 21.48
N ASP A 377 11.29 -7.30 20.43
CA ASP A 377 12.32 -8.16 19.85
C ASP A 377 13.52 -7.33 19.34
N VAL A 378 13.26 -6.26 18.56
CA VAL A 378 14.32 -5.36 18.06
C VAL A 378 15.13 -4.77 19.20
N LEU A 379 14.46 -4.30 20.25
CA LEU A 379 15.12 -3.69 21.41
C LEU A 379 15.85 -4.72 22.27
N GLN A 380 15.33 -5.94 22.40
CA GLN A 380 15.99 -7.03 23.12
C GLN A 380 17.26 -7.47 22.38
N SER A 381 17.21 -7.66 21.05
CA SER A 381 18.40 -7.96 20.24
C SER A 381 19.44 -6.84 20.33
N PHE A 382 19.02 -5.58 20.37
CA PHE A 382 19.92 -4.45 20.60
C PHE A 382 20.56 -4.49 22.00
N ALA A 383 19.81 -4.89 23.03
CA ALA A 383 20.32 -5.00 24.40
C ALA A 383 21.38 -6.11 24.53
N GLU A 384 21.20 -7.21 23.80
CA GLU A 384 22.09 -8.37 23.80
C GLU A 384 23.40 -8.10 23.04
N GLU A 385 23.32 -7.43 21.89
CA GLU A 385 24.48 -7.15 21.03
C GLU A 385 24.49 -5.68 20.55
N PRO A 386 24.82 -4.72 21.43
CA PRO A 386 24.85 -3.30 21.08
C PRO A 386 25.97 -3.02 20.08
N SER A 387 25.60 -2.60 18.86
CA SER A 387 26.51 -2.28 17.77
C SER A 387 26.01 -1.11 16.91
N ASP A 388 26.91 -0.43 16.21
CA ASP A 388 26.53 0.63 15.25
C ASP A 388 25.58 0.10 14.17
N ALA A 389 25.76 -1.14 13.71
CA ALA A 389 24.87 -1.78 12.75
C ALA A 389 23.44 -1.96 13.30
N SER A 390 23.31 -2.37 14.56
CA SER A 390 22.00 -2.49 15.23
C SER A 390 21.32 -1.13 15.48
N LEU A 391 22.10 -0.08 15.78
CA LEU A 391 21.60 1.30 15.86
C LEU A 391 21.16 1.83 14.49
N GLU A 392 21.93 1.56 13.44
CA GLU A 392 21.60 1.97 12.08
C GLU A 392 20.29 1.31 11.62
N ARG A 393 20.08 0.03 11.97
CA ARG A 393 18.82 -0.68 11.71
C ARG A 393 17.63 -0.01 12.40
N ILE A 394 17.77 0.32 13.68
CA ILE A 394 16.75 1.05 14.45
C ILE A 394 16.49 2.43 13.82
N ALA A 395 17.55 3.15 13.43
CA ALA A 395 17.48 4.48 12.86
C ALA A 395 16.92 4.50 11.42
N ARG A 396 17.06 3.40 10.66
CA ARG A 396 16.55 3.24 9.29
C ARG A 396 15.05 3.46 9.22
N PHE A 397 14.32 2.95 10.22
CA PHE A 397 12.86 3.05 10.29
C PHE A 397 12.39 4.06 11.35
N GLY A 398 13.19 4.33 12.39
CA GLY A 398 12.82 5.27 13.44
C GLY A 398 13.14 6.72 13.11
N GLY A 399 12.46 7.30 12.12
CA GLY A 399 12.79 8.59 11.46
C GLY A 399 13.27 9.79 12.31
N LYS A 400 13.02 9.87 13.63
CA LYS A 400 13.56 10.89 14.55
C LYS A 400 15.00 10.61 15.06
N ILE A 401 15.59 9.45 14.75
CA ILE A 401 16.81 8.93 15.37
C ILE A 401 18.09 9.23 14.56
N ARG A 402 17.98 9.60 13.28
CA ARG A 402 19.11 9.73 12.33
C ARG A 402 20.25 10.70 12.74
N ASN A 403 20.07 11.53 13.77
CA ASN A 403 21.08 12.49 14.26
C ASN A 403 21.78 12.08 15.56
N LEU A 404 21.60 10.84 16.06
CA LEU A 404 22.28 10.37 17.28
C LEU A 404 23.60 9.67 16.91
N LYS A 405 24.73 10.33 17.20
CA LYS A 405 26.07 9.71 17.11
C LYS A 405 26.39 8.95 18.40
N CYS A 406 26.94 7.75 18.27
CA CYS A 406 27.33 6.86 19.36
C CYS A 406 28.62 7.30 20.09
N GLY A 407 28.66 8.56 20.55
CA GLY A 407 29.85 9.15 21.17
C GLY A 407 29.69 9.61 22.63
N SER A 408 28.50 9.46 23.23
CA SER A 408 28.24 9.92 24.61
C SER A 408 27.63 8.80 25.45
N LEU A 409 28.18 8.58 26.64
CA LEU A 409 27.79 7.54 27.62
C LEU A 409 26.31 7.57 28.06
N SER A 410 25.47 8.52 27.60
CA SER A 410 24.00 8.57 27.85
C SER A 410 23.12 8.17 26.65
N CYS A 411 23.71 7.84 25.50
CA CYS A 411 23.02 7.65 24.22
C CYS A 411 21.89 6.61 24.26
N GLY A 412 22.12 5.42 24.83
CA GLY A 412 21.15 4.31 24.76
C GLY A 412 19.78 4.66 25.33
N LYS A 413 19.75 5.17 26.56
CA LYS A 413 18.49 5.52 27.25
C LYS A 413 17.72 6.62 26.52
N ASP A 414 18.42 7.66 26.06
CA ASP A 414 17.80 8.80 25.37
C ASP A 414 17.29 8.45 23.96
N VAL A 415 17.99 7.57 23.23
CA VAL A 415 17.54 7.02 21.94
C VAL A 415 16.27 6.19 22.16
N ILE A 416 16.30 5.26 23.11
CA ILE A 416 15.22 4.30 23.33
C ILE A 416 13.96 4.99 23.84
N ASP A 417 14.07 5.96 24.74
CA ASP A 417 12.92 6.73 25.20
C ASP A 417 12.29 7.54 24.04
N ARG A 418 13.11 8.03 23.10
CA ARG A 418 12.63 8.68 21.86
C ARG A 418 11.99 7.67 20.90
N CYS A 419 12.53 6.46 20.76
CA CYS A 419 11.95 5.39 19.95
C CYS A 419 10.57 4.99 20.50
N LEU A 420 10.53 4.60 21.78
CA LEU A 420 9.32 4.12 22.44
C LEU A 420 8.23 5.19 22.43
N SER A 421 8.57 6.46 22.68
CA SER A 421 7.59 7.55 22.62
C SER A 421 7.04 7.82 21.22
N SER A 422 7.79 7.48 20.17
CA SER A 422 7.35 7.61 18.77
C SER A 422 6.57 6.38 18.27
N TRP A 423 6.85 5.20 18.81
CA TRP A 423 6.30 3.93 18.30
C TRP A 423 5.10 3.43 19.12
N LEU A 424 5.09 3.66 20.43
CA LEU A 424 4.12 3.12 21.39
C LEU A 424 3.24 4.23 22.00
N THR A 425 1.98 3.87 22.27
CA THR A 425 1.03 4.67 23.06
C THR A 425 1.47 4.77 24.51
N ASN A 426 0.83 5.65 25.28
CA ASN A 426 1.11 5.75 26.71
C ASN A 426 0.81 4.42 27.44
N GLU A 427 -0.29 3.75 27.11
CA GLU A 427 -0.66 2.48 27.74
C GLU A 427 0.36 1.38 27.43
N GLU A 428 0.78 1.22 26.17
CA GLU A 428 1.74 0.16 25.79
C GLU A 428 3.11 0.37 26.43
N ARG A 429 3.53 1.63 26.64
CA ARG A 429 4.81 1.95 27.30
C ARG A 429 4.83 1.60 28.79
N GLN A 430 3.68 1.46 29.43
CA GLN A 430 3.54 1.14 30.86
C GLN A 430 3.45 -0.37 31.11
N THR A 431 3.61 -1.21 30.09
CA THR A 431 3.62 -2.66 30.26
C THR A 431 4.90 -3.12 30.97
N ILE A 432 4.78 -4.11 31.86
CA ILE A 432 5.89 -4.66 32.66
C ILE A 432 7.07 -5.10 31.77
N ASP A 433 6.78 -5.67 30.59
CA ASP A 433 7.79 -6.09 29.64
C ASP A 433 8.62 -4.90 29.11
N VAL A 434 7.95 -3.79 28.76
CA VAL A 434 8.62 -2.58 28.25
C VAL A 434 9.43 -1.91 29.36
N GLU A 435 8.92 -1.87 30.59
CA GLU A 435 9.68 -1.37 31.74
C GLU A 435 10.91 -2.24 32.03
N THR A 436 10.77 -3.57 31.96
CA THR A 436 11.89 -4.52 32.13
C THR A 436 12.94 -4.33 31.05
N LEU A 437 12.53 -4.17 29.79
CA LEU A 437 13.43 -3.86 28.68
C LEU A 437 14.13 -2.52 28.89
N ARG A 438 13.41 -1.50 29.35
CA ARG A 438 13.98 -0.18 29.64
C ARG A 438 15.04 -0.25 30.73
N LEU A 439 14.83 -1.06 31.77
CA LEU A 439 15.82 -1.32 32.82
C LEU A 439 17.05 -2.04 32.26
N LYS A 440 16.87 -3.13 31.50
CA LYS A 440 17.99 -3.84 30.85
C LYS A 440 18.82 -2.90 29.97
N LEU A 441 18.16 -2.12 29.14
CA LEU A 441 18.81 -1.20 28.20
C LEU A 441 19.49 -0.02 28.89
N SER A 442 18.99 0.42 30.05
CA SER A 442 19.66 1.46 30.84
C SER A 442 21.00 1.02 31.42
N LEU A 443 21.25 -0.30 31.48
CA LEU A 443 22.50 -0.90 31.94
C LEU A 443 23.45 -1.23 30.78
N THR A 444 23.00 -1.13 29.52
CA THR A 444 23.81 -1.40 28.33
C THR A 444 24.75 -0.23 28.05
N VAL A 445 26.06 -0.44 28.23
CA VAL A 445 27.10 0.54 27.88
C VAL A 445 27.49 0.31 26.42
N ILE A 446 27.27 1.31 25.56
CA ILE A 446 27.75 1.26 24.18
C ILE A 446 29.22 1.71 24.19
N ASN A 447 30.15 0.78 24.00
CA ASN A 447 31.56 1.12 23.91
C ASN A 447 31.81 1.90 22.61
N PRO A 448 32.43 3.10 22.66
CA PRO A 448 32.83 3.78 21.44
C PRO A 448 33.89 2.93 20.74
N GLY A 449 33.60 2.50 19.51
CA GLY A 449 34.54 1.77 18.67
C GLY A 449 35.83 2.57 18.45
N VAL A 450 36.96 1.88 18.51
CA VAL A 450 38.31 2.38 18.24
C VAL A 450 38.37 3.02 16.85
N GLU A 451 38.88 4.25 16.77
CA GLU A 451 39.24 4.89 15.50
C GLU A 451 40.22 3.99 14.73
N VAL A 452 39.76 3.40 13.63
CA VAL A 452 40.67 2.81 12.64
C VAL A 452 41.35 3.96 11.91
N SER A 453 42.58 4.26 12.33
CA SER A 453 43.50 5.14 11.61
C SER A 453 43.68 4.60 10.19
N MET A 454 43.15 5.32 9.21
CA MET A 454 43.54 5.13 7.81
C MET A 454 44.96 5.67 7.66
N THR A 455 45.95 4.77 7.74
CA THR A 455 47.28 5.05 7.19
C THR A 455 47.18 5.08 5.68
N THR A 456 47.36 6.27 5.12
CA THR A 456 47.66 6.51 3.72
C THR A 456 48.93 5.78 3.29
N THR A 457 48.81 4.89 2.30
CA THR A 457 49.81 4.64 1.24
C THR A 457 49.09 4.16 0.00
#